data_AF-A0AAE3L629-F1
#
_entry.id   AF-A0AAE3L629-F1
#
_cell.length_a   1.000
_cell.length_b   1.000
_cell.length_c   1.000
_cell.angle_alpha   90.00
_cell.angle_beta   90.00
_cell.angle_gamma   90.00
#
_symmetry.space_group_name_H-M   'P 1'
#
loop_
_entity.id
_entity.type
_entity.pdbx_description
1 polymer ?
#
loop_
_entity_poly.entity_id
_entity_poly.type
_entity_poly.pdbx_seq_one_letter_code
_entity_poly.pdbx_strand_id
1 'polypeptide(L)'
;MAINHEFDYHGYLIQNVFQAIPDDVGAEIIDLWLRNRAVAGRQVAEQRVNQVVLTIRNPEKRLVGVSTVYIGDFLRPGQRYYFYRMFIQPGDRRPGLMRCVSLRTRDLLKQQNPPDGPKGLIIVTENQKLMRPGMKRMFERNGYEYLGRGPRGNDLWRYQF
;
A
#
# COMPACT_ATOMS: atom_id res chain seq x y z
N MET A 1 4.86 -3.76 -23.01
CA MET A 1 5.96 -3.77 -22.02
C MET A 1 5.66 -4.83 -20.99
N ALA A 2 6.54 -5.80 -20.80
CA ALA A 2 6.40 -6.79 -19.74
C ALA A 2 6.40 -6.07 -18.39
N ILE A 3 5.43 -6.38 -17.54
CA ILE A 3 5.42 -5.88 -16.16
C ILE A 3 6.60 -6.56 -15.49
N ASN A 4 7.63 -5.81 -15.11
CA ASN A 4 8.64 -6.35 -14.21
C ASN A 4 7.91 -6.72 -12.92
N HIS A 5 7.73 -8.02 -12.72
CA HIS A 5 7.06 -8.59 -11.55
C HIS A 5 7.84 -8.34 -10.27
N GLU A 6 9.09 -7.92 -10.37
CA GLU A 6 9.98 -7.61 -9.26
C GLU A 6 10.93 -6.45 -9.57
N PHE A 7 11.40 -5.75 -8.53
CA PHE A 7 12.45 -4.75 -8.63
C PHE A 7 13.22 -4.60 -7.32
N ASP A 8 14.48 -4.17 -7.43
CA ASP A 8 15.34 -3.86 -6.28
C ASP A 8 15.21 -2.39 -5.84
N TYR A 9 15.23 -2.17 -4.54
CA TYR A 9 15.45 -0.88 -3.91
C TYR A 9 16.50 -0.97 -2.81
N HIS A 10 17.77 -0.76 -3.16
CA HIS A 10 18.90 -0.80 -2.23
C HIS A 10 18.99 -2.13 -1.47
N GLY A 11 18.85 -3.25 -2.19
CA GLY A 11 18.86 -4.61 -1.61
C GLY A 11 17.51 -5.08 -1.07
N TYR A 12 16.46 -4.26 -1.14
CA TYR A 12 15.09 -4.69 -0.85
C TYR A 12 14.42 -5.15 -2.15
N LEU A 13 14.06 -6.43 -2.20
CA LEU A 13 13.29 -6.99 -3.30
C LEU A 13 11.81 -6.65 -3.12
N ILE A 14 11.23 -5.99 -4.11
CA ILE A 14 9.81 -5.62 -4.12
C ILE A 14 9.15 -6.37 -5.26
N GLN A 15 8.13 -7.18 -4.94
CA GLN A 15 7.51 -8.10 -5.90
C GLN A 15 6.00 -7.88 -5.95
N ASN A 16 5.45 -7.89 -7.17
CA ASN A 16 4.02 -7.85 -7.42
C ASN A 16 3.38 -9.22 -7.17
N VAL A 17 2.36 -9.23 -6.33
CA VAL A 17 1.51 -10.39 -6.04
C VAL A 17 0.02 -10.05 -6.20
N PHE A 18 -0.30 -8.89 -6.78
CA PHE A 18 -1.68 -8.43 -6.93
C PHE A 18 -2.52 -9.44 -7.72
N GLN A 19 -3.65 -9.83 -7.15
CA GLN A 19 -4.61 -10.82 -7.69
C GLN A 19 -4.05 -12.23 -7.93
N ALA A 20 -2.78 -12.50 -7.62
CA ALA A 20 -2.13 -13.79 -7.80
C ALA A 20 -1.09 -14.01 -6.69
N ILE A 21 -1.57 -14.28 -5.48
CA ILE A 21 -0.74 -14.54 -4.30
C ILE A 21 -0.51 -16.05 -4.17
N PRO A 22 0.72 -16.55 -4.26
CA PRO A 22 1.04 -17.94 -3.93
C PRO A 22 0.73 -18.28 -2.47
N ASP A 23 0.28 -19.50 -2.19
CA ASP A 23 -0.16 -19.92 -0.85
C ASP A 23 0.94 -19.76 0.23
N ASP A 24 2.19 -20.08 -0.13
CA ASP A 24 3.37 -19.91 0.74
C ASP A 24 3.62 -18.45 1.07
N VAL A 25 3.54 -17.56 0.07
CA VAL A 25 3.65 -16.11 0.26
C VAL A 25 2.49 -15.57 1.11
N GLY A 26 1.28 -16.09 0.91
CA GLY A 26 0.11 -15.74 1.71
C GLY A 26 0.30 -16.06 3.19
N ALA A 27 0.85 -17.24 3.49
CA ALA A 27 1.19 -17.65 4.85
C ALA A 27 2.26 -16.74 5.49
N GLU A 28 3.31 -16.37 4.73
CA GLU A 28 4.34 -15.43 5.19
C GLU A 28 3.77 -14.05 5.51
N ILE A 29 2.84 -13.54 4.70
CA ILE A 29 2.19 -12.24 4.93
C ILE A 29 1.37 -12.25 6.22
N ILE A 30 0.61 -13.33 6.44
CA ILE A 30 -0.17 -13.50 7.67
C ILE A 30 0.77 -13.53 8.87
N ASP A 31 1.86 -14.30 8.82
CA ASP A 31 2.86 -14.34 9.88
C ASP A 31 3.48 -12.96 10.16
N LEU A 32 3.91 -12.25 9.12
CA LEU A 32 4.42 -10.87 9.20
C LEU A 32 3.46 -9.97 9.99
N TRP A 33 2.17 -10.00 9.66
CA TRP A 33 1.18 -9.16 10.33
C TRP A 33 0.93 -9.58 11.78
N LEU A 34 0.83 -10.88 12.06
CA LEU A 34 0.58 -11.39 13.40
C LEU A 34 1.74 -11.10 14.35
N ARG A 35 2.97 -11.40 13.95
CA ARG A 35 4.17 -11.17 14.79
C ARG A 35 4.42 -9.69 15.08
N ASN A 36 3.94 -8.80 14.21
CA ASN A 36 4.03 -7.34 14.41
C ASN A 36 2.75 -6.70 14.96
N ARG A 37 1.69 -7.48 15.23
CA ARG A 37 0.36 -6.96 15.59
C ARG A 37 -0.15 -5.88 14.62
N ALA A 38 0.13 -6.04 13.34
CA ALA A 38 -0.24 -5.08 12.29
C ALA A 38 -1.74 -5.13 11.93
N VAL A 39 -2.41 -6.22 12.29
CA VAL A 39 -3.86 -6.44 12.15
C VAL A 39 -4.44 -7.04 13.43
N ALA A 40 -5.76 -7.00 13.59
CA ALA A 40 -6.48 -7.42 14.79
C ALA A 40 -6.64 -8.95 14.94
N GLY A 41 -5.59 -9.71 14.60
CA GLY A 41 -5.57 -11.17 14.71
C GLY A 41 -5.73 -11.94 13.39
N ARG A 42 -5.70 -13.27 13.50
CA ARG A 42 -5.57 -14.19 12.36
C ARG A 42 -6.73 -14.11 11.37
N GLN A 43 -7.97 -14.09 11.86
CA GLN A 43 -9.15 -14.00 11.00
C GLN A 43 -9.11 -12.75 10.10
N VAL A 44 -8.72 -11.60 10.66
CA VAL A 44 -8.58 -10.35 9.91
C VAL A 44 -7.41 -10.43 8.93
N ALA A 45 -6.32 -11.12 9.28
CA ALA A 45 -5.18 -11.34 8.42
C ALA A 45 -5.58 -12.16 7.17
N GLU A 46 -6.27 -13.28 7.39
CA GLU A 46 -6.75 -14.18 6.33
C GLU A 46 -7.74 -13.49 5.38
N GLN A 47 -8.63 -12.65 5.91
CA GLN A 47 -9.54 -11.83 5.08
C GLN A 47 -8.81 -10.77 4.24
N ARG A 48 -7.67 -10.26 4.74
CA ARG A 48 -6.94 -9.16 4.11
C ARG A 48 -5.77 -9.60 3.25
N VAL A 49 -5.36 -10.87 3.30
CA VAL A 49 -4.20 -11.33 2.52
C VAL A 49 -4.39 -11.07 1.02
N ASN A 50 -5.61 -11.30 0.51
CA ASN A 50 -5.99 -11.05 -0.89
C ASN A 50 -6.02 -9.57 -1.29
N GLN A 51 -5.76 -8.64 -0.36
CA GLN A 51 -5.66 -7.20 -0.62
C GLN A 51 -4.23 -6.78 -0.96
N VAL A 52 -3.24 -7.67 -0.84
CA VAL A 52 -1.83 -7.33 -1.03
C VAL A 52 -1.53 -7.07 -2.50
N VAL A 53 -0.79 -5.99 -2.75
CA VAL A 53 -0.34 -5.61 -4.10
C VAL A 53 1.15 -5.94 -4.24
N LEU A 54 1.98 -5.36 -3.38
CA LEU A 54 3.43 -5.58 -3.39
C LEU A 54 3.89 -6.19 -2.08
N THR A 55 4.77 -7.19 -2.16
CA THR A 55 5.57 -7.68 -1.02
C THR A 55 6.94 -7.01 -1.01
N ILE A 56 7.51 -6.83 0.18
CA ILE A 56 8.85 -6.26 0.39
C ILE A 56 9.67 -7.28 1.15
N ARG A 57 10.74 -7.79 0.54
CA ARG A 57 11.74 -8.64 1.18
C ARG A 57 13.02 -7.86 1.40
N ASN A 58 13.67 -8.08 2.54
CA ASN A 58 14.93 -7.43 2.87
C ASN A 58 16.14 -8.17 2.26
N PRO A 59 17.39 -7.69 2.44
CA PRO A 59 18.58 -8.36 1.89
C PRO A 59 18.78 -9.81 2.34
N GLU A 60 18.28 -10.18 3.51
CA GLU A 60 18.26 -11.58 3.98
C GLU A 60 17.07 -12.39 3.44
N LYS A 61 16.37 -11.87 2.42
CA LYS A 61 15.21 -12.48 1.74
C LYS A 61 13.98 -12.69 2.62
N ARG A 62 13.94 -12.11 3.82
CA ARG A 62 12.79 -12.20 4.73
C ARG A 62 11.69 -11.23 4.30
N LEU A 63 10.43 -11.64 4.38
CA LEU A 63 9.30 -10.75 4.18
C LEU A 63 9.20 -9.75 5.35
N VAL A 64 9.29 -8.46 5.03
CA VAL A 64 9.37 -7.36 6.02
C VAL A 64 8.30 -6.30 5.85
N GLY A 65 7.57 -6.31 4.74
CA GLY A 65 6.51 -5.35 4.51
C GLY A 65 5.64 -5.71 3.32
N VAL A 66 4.50 -5.03 3.23
CA VAL A 66 3.53 -5.15 2.15
C VAL A 66 2.85 -3.80 1.90
N SER A 67 2.44 -3.58 0.65
CA SER A 67 1.36 -2.63 0.32
C SER A 67 0.07 -3.39 0.07
N THR A 68 -1.06 -2.78 0.46
CA THR A 68 -2.39 -3.38 0.28
C THR A 68 -3.38 -2.37 -0.24
N VAL A 69 -4.37 -2.83 -0.99
CA VAL A 69 -5.55 -2.05 -1.36
C VAL A 69 -6.83 -2.85 -1.19
N TYR A 70 -7.91 -2.17 -0.81
CA TYR A 70 -9.27 -2.67 -0.99
C TYR A 70 -10.07 -1.65 -1.79
N ILE A 71 -11.10 -2.10 -2.48
CA ILE A 71 -12.00 -1.21 -3.23
C ILE A 71 -13.11 -0.76 -2.29
N GLY A 72 -13.41 0.53 -2.29
CA GLY A 72 -14.54 1.09 -1.56
C GLY A 72 -15.07 2.35 -2.23
N ASP A 73 -16.27 2.76 -1.85
CA ASP A 73 -16.83 4.04 -2.26
C ASP A 73 -16.22 5.19 -1.46
N PHE A 74 -15.99 6.33 -2.12
CA PHE A 74 -15.48 7.54 -1.49
C PHE A 74 -16.41 8.72 -1.78
N LEU A 75 -16.91 9.37 -0.71
CA LEU A 75 -17.87 10.48 -0.69
C LEU A 75 -19.27 10.18 -1.25
N ARG A 76 -19.39 9.38 -2.32
CA ARG A 76 -20.66 9.05 -2.97
C ARG A 76 -20.69 7.58 -3.40
N PRO A 77 -21.86 6.91 -3.33
CA PRO A 77 -22.03 5.56 -3.87
C PRO A 77 -21.61 5.47 -5.34
N GLY A 78 -20.91 4.40 -5.70
CA GLY A 78 -20.44 4.15 -7.07
C GLY A 78 -19.16 4.91 -7.46
N GLN A 79 -18.70 5.87 -6.65
CA GLN A 79 -17.38 6.47 -6.82
C GLN A 79 -16.32 5.60 -6.14
N ARG A 80 -15.96 4.50 -6.81
CA ARG A 80 -15.01 3.51 -6.30
C ARG A 80 -13.57 4.01 -6.38
N TYR A 81 -12.82 3.80 -5.31
CA TYR A 81 -11.37 4.06 -5.23
C TYR A 81 -10.65 2.87 -4.59
N TYR A 82 -9.36 2.74 -4.90
CA TYR A 82 -8.46 1.88 -4.13
C TYR A 82 -8.05 2.57 -2.83
N PHE A 83 -8.43 2.01 -1.69
CA PHE A 83 -7.99 2.48 -0.39
C PHE A 83 -6.66 1.83 -0.02
N TYR A 84 -5.61 2.64 -0.11
CA TYR A 84 -4.24 2.20 0.04
C TYR A 84 -3.77 2.19 1.49
N ARG A 85 -3.05 1.12 1.86
CA ARG A 85 -2.32 0.99 3.12
C ARG A 85 -0.94 0.40 2.86
N MET A 86 -0.04 0.63 3.80
CA MET A 86 1.27 -0.01 3.82
C MET A 86 1.63 -0.41 5.24
N PHE A 87 2.25 -1.57 5.37
CA PHE A 87 2.96 -1.97 6.57
C PHE A 87 4.41 -2.32 6.22
N ILE A 88 5.36 -1.73 6.95
CA ILE A 88 6.78 -2.14 6.96
C ILE A 88 7.15 -2.34 8.43
N GLN A 89 7.75 -3.49 8.75
CA GLN A 89 8.17 -3.79 10.11
C GLN A 89 9.21 -2.75 10.60
N PRO A 90 9.24 -2.40 11.90
CA PRO A 90 10.01 -1.27 12.39
C PRO A 90 11.50 -1.25 11.99
N GLY A 91 12.19 -2.40 12.06
CA GLY A 91 13.63 -2.50 11.75
C GLY A 91 14.00 -2.26 10.28
N ASP A 92 13.02 -2.29 9.36
CA ASP A 92 13.23 -2.20 7.92
C ASP A 92 12.69 -0.90 7.31
N ARG A 93 12.30 0.06 8.15
CA ARG A 93 11.80 1.37 7.70
C ARG A 93 12.96 2.24 7.23
N ARG A 94 13.42 2.00 5.99
CA ARG A 94 14.47 2.79 5.35
C ARG A 94 13.93 4.10 4.76
N PRO A 95 14.74 5.17 4.74
CA PRO A 95 14.39 6.38 4.01
C PRO A 95 14.03 6.07 2.56
N GLY A 96 12.96 6.69 2.05
CA GLY A 96 12.54 6.54 0.65
C GLY A 96 11.82 5.25 0.29
N LEU A 97 11.97 4.15 1.05
CA LEU A 97 11.33 2.85 0.74
C LEU A 97 9.80 2.96 0.69
N MET A 98 9.18 3.61 1.69
CA MET A 98 7.73 3.84 1.69
C MET A 98 7.27 4.60 0.45
N ARG A 99 8.01 5.64 0.05
CA ARG A 99 7.67 6.41 -1.15
C ARG A 99 7.79 5.52 -2.40
N CYS A 100 8.91 4.81 -2.54
CA CYS A 100 9.16 3.92 -3.67
C CYS A 100 8.01 2.90 -3.85
N VAL A 101 7.67 2.16 -2.79
CA VAL A 101 6.61 1.15 -2.83
C VAL A 101 5.24 1.77 -3.07
N SER A 102 4.95 2.95 -2.51
CA SER A 102 3.65 3.62 -2.71
C SER A 102 3.46 4.09 -4.16
N LEU A 103 4.50 4.67 -4.77
CA LEU A 103 4.44 5.08 -6.17
C LEU A 103 4.33 3.86 -7.10
N ARG A 104 5.08 2.80 -6.81
CA ARG A 104 5.03 1.56 -7.59
C ARG A 104 3.67 0.87 -7.50
N THR A 105 3.07 0.84 -6.31
CA THR A 105 1.71 0.32 -6.12
C THR A 105 0.70 1.14 -6.93
N ARG A 106 0.78 2.48 -6.86
CA ARG A 106 -0.08 3.38 -7.63
C ARG A 106 0.04 3.15 -9.13
N ASP A 107 1.27 3.11 -9.65
CA ASP A 107 1.52 2.97 -11.08
C ASP A 107 1.04 1.62 -11.61
N LEU A 108 1.27 0.55 -10.84
CA LEU A 108 0.78 -0.79 -11.16
C LEU A 108 -0.75 -0.82 -11.20
N LEU A 109 -1.42 -0.28 -10.18
CA LEU A 109 -2.88 -0.25 -10.12
C LEU A 109 -3.46 0.59 -11.26
N LYS A 110 -2.86 1.74 -11.58
CA LYS A 110 -3.27 2.57 -12.73
C LYS A 110 -3.17 1.80 -14.04
N GLN A 111 -2.07 1.07 -14.24
CA GLN A 111 -1.84 0.31 -15.46
C GLN A 111 -2.78 -0.89 -15.60
N GLN A 112 -3.12 -1.56 -14.50
CA GLN A 112 -3.99 -2.73 -14.48
C GLN A 112 -5.46 -2.39 -14.25
N ASN A 113 -5.81 -1.10 -14.11
CA ASN A 113 -7.17 -0.68 -13.86
C ASN A 113 -8.04 -0.92 -15.09
N PRO A 114 -9.14 -1.69 -14.99
CA PRO A 114 -10.07 -1.81 -16.11
C PRO A 114 -10.79 -0.46 -16.37
N PRO A 115 -11.36 -0.25 -17.57
CA PRO A 115 -12.06 1.00 -17.91
C PRO A 115 -13.13 1.44 -16.88
N ASP A 116 -13.88 0.48 -16.33
CA ASP A 116 -14.91 0.71 -15.31
C ASP A 116 -14.40 0.49 -13.87
N GLY A 117 -13.09 0.38 -13.70
CA GLY A 117 -12.44 0.17 -12.41
C GLY A 117 -12.49 1.39 -11.49
N PRO A 118 -11.85 1.30 -10.31
CA PRO A 118 -11.67 2.43 -9.42
C PRO A 118 -11.10 3.68 -10.12
N LYS A 119 -11.55 4.87 -9.71
CA LYS A 119 -11.14 6.16 -10.31
C LYS A 119 -9.73 6.60 -9.91
N GLY A 120 -9.16 5.98 -8.88
CA GLY A 120 -7.85 6.33 -8.37
C GLY A 120 -7.57 5.70 -7.01
N LEU A 121 -6.66 6.32 -6.25
CA LEU A 121 -6.27 5.90 -4.90
C LEU A 121 -6.75 6.91 -3.85
N ILE A 122 -7.13 6.39 -2.68
CA ILE A 122 -7.32 7.14 -1.45
C ILE A 122 -6.30 6.64 -0.41
N ILE A 123 -5.58 7.56 0.23
CA ILE A 123 -4.72 7.29 1.37
C ILE A 123 -5.31 7.95 2.61
N VAL A 124 -5.59 7.15 3.63
CA VAL A 124 -5.94 7.64 4.97
C VAL A 124 -4.70 7.55 5.85
N THR A 125 -4.17 8.70 6.26
CA THR A 125 -2.90 8.76 6.97
C THR A 125 -3.11 8.58 8.48
N GLU A 126 -2.92 7.36 8.99
CA GLU A 126 -3.10 7.06 10.42
C GLU A 126 -1.85 7.39 11.26
N ASN A 127 -0.67 7.44 10.64
CA ASN A 127 0.58 7.78 11.34
C ASN A 127 0.80 9.30 11.34
N GLN A 128 0.71 9.92 12.51
CA GLN A 128 0.92 11.36 12.68
C GLN A 128 2.28 11.88 12.15
N LYS A 129 3.33 11.04 12.12
CA LYS A 129 4.62 11.42 11.54
C LYS A 129 4.52 11.72 10.03
N LEU A 130 3.56 11.10 9.35
CA LEU A 130 3.29 11.30 7.93
C LEU A 130 2.42 12.55 7.65
N MET A 131 1.86 13.19 8.68
CA MET A 131 1.06 14.41 8.56
C MET A 131 1.91 15.69 8.68
N ARG A 132 3.24 15.55 8.85
CA ARG A 132 4.17 16.68 8.98
C ARG A 132 4.34 17.41 7.63
N PRO A 133 4.65 18.73 7.62
CA PRO A 133 4.73 19.52 6.39
C PRO A 133 5.66 18.97 5.31
N GLY A 134 6.79 18.35 5.68
CA GLY A 134 7.70 17.72 4.73
C GLY A 134 7.07 16.53 3.99
N MET A 135 6.23 15.76 4.68
CA MET A 135 5.51 14.61 4.11
C MET A 135 4.34 15.06 3.25
N LYS A 136 3.62 16.12 3.65
CA LYS A 136 2.58 16.75 2.81
C LYS A 136 3.13 17.19 1.46
N ARG A 137 4.24 17.95 1.48
CA ARG A 137 4.98 18.37 0.27
C ARG A 137 5.51 17.19 -0.56
N MET A 138 5.77 16.04 0.08
CA MET A 138 6.14 14.83 -0.65
C MET A 138 4.95 14.27 -1.40
N PHE A 139 3.78 14.13 -0.77
CA PHE A 139 2.56 13.67 -1.44
C PHE A 139 2.17 14.59 -2.60
N GLU A 140 2.12 15.91 -2.38
CA GLU A 140 1.76 16.90 -3.40
C GLU A 140 2.66 16.82 -4.64
N ARG A 141 4.00 16.78 -4.44
CA ARG A 141 4.97 16.63 -5.55
C ARG A 141 4.83 15.32 -6.32
N ASN A 142 4.17 14.32 -5.74
CA ASN A 142 3.90 13.04 -6.39
C ASN A 142 2.47 12.95 -6.95
N GLY A 143 1.78 14.10 -7.09
CA GLY A 143 0.48 14.20 -7.74
C GLY A 143 -0.71 13.84 -6.85
N TYR A 144 -0.51 13.73 -5.53
CA TYR A 144 -1.61 13.53 -4.60
C TYR A 144 -2.24 14.88 -4.23
N GLU A 145 -3.56 14.92 -4.25
CA GLU A 145 -4.37 16.04 -3.79
C GLU A 145 -4.76 15.84 -2.33
N TYR A 146 -4.56 16.87 -1.52
CA TYR A 146 -5.00 16.88 -0.13
C TYR A 146 -6.49 17.22 -0.04
N LEU A 147 -7.27 16.34 0.59
CA LEU A 147 -8.72 16.50 0.72
C LEU A 147 -9.16 17.00 2.10
N GLY A 148 -8.22 17.38 2.95
CA GLY A 148 -8.50 17.73 4.34
C GLY A 148 -8.36 16.55 5.29
N ARG A 149 -9.08 16.62 6.42
CA ARG A 149 -9.05 15.60 7.47
C ARG A 149 -10.36 14.82 7.52
N GLY A 150 -10.25 13.51 7.70
CA GLY A 150 -11.40 12.65 7.94
C GLY A 150 -11.95 12.79 9.38
N PRO A 151 -13.03 12.07 9.72
CA PRO A 151 -13.69 12.18 11.03
C PRO A 151 -12.78 11.89 12.24
N ARG A 152 -11.73 11.10 12.04
CA ARG A 152 -10.75 10.74 13.07
C ARG A 152 -9.54 11.69 13.10
N GLY A 153 -9.58 12.81 12.38
CA GLY A 153 -8.49 13.79 12.29
C GLY A 153 -7.34 13.40 11.35
N ASN A 154 -7.41 12.24 10.68
CA ASN A 154 -6.39 11.75 9.77
C ASN A 154 -6.40 12.52 8.45
N ASP A 155 -5.22 12.84 7.90
CA ASP A 155 -5.10 13.46 6.58
C ASP A 155 -5.58 12.50 5.48
N LEU A 156 -6.41 13.00 4.58
CA LEU A 156 -6.93 12.30 3.41
C LEU A 156 -6.23 12.79 2.15
N TRP A 157 -5.73 11.86 1.35
CA TRP A 157 -5.08 12.14 0.06
C TRP A 157 -5.73 11.36 -1.05
N ARG A 158 -5.87 12.00 -2.22
CA ARG A 158 -6.40 11.39 -3.44
C ARG A 158 -5.37 11.44 -4.55
N TYR A 159 -5.27 10.37 -5.33
CA TYR A 159 -4.61 10.37 -6.64
C TYR A 159 -5.61 9.89 -7.69
N GLN A 160 -5.79 10.63 -8.78
CA GLN A 160 -6.67 10.23 -9.88
C GLN A 160 -5.89 9.49 -10.98
N PHE A 161 -6.47 8.43 -11.53
CA PHE A 161 -5.90 7.71 -12.66
C PHE A 161 -6.04 8.47 -13.97
#